data_AF-A0A165SRC7-F1
#
_entry.id   AF-A0A165SRC7-F1
#
_cell.length_a   1.000
_cell.length_b   1.000
_cell.length_c   1.000
_cell.angle_alpha   90.00
_cell.angle_beta   90.00
_cell.angle_gamma   90.00
#
_symmetry.space_group_name_H-M   'P 1'
#
loop_
_entity.id
_entity.type
_entity.pdbx_description
1 polymer ?
#
loop_
_entity_poly.entity_id
_entity_poly.type
_entity_poly.pdbx_seq_one_letter_code
_entity_poly.pdbx_strand_id
1 'polypeptide(L)'
;MQMHTPLLDLERAKKLAKQAKHSHPDLTHAQRLDVTAREHFAVRHYHELRKRASDAVAALCAGSGSGTVTCSLCGLQFAPDLAEDRISHEKRHLAFEEALVALGRLPAAYNEREQAKRDGRQMIDDANSAEEELAGVERLLQGWFDRSLSAAIGGGYWKRHPAFGEYAAMVHHLVRPHLNLAKELFLAKYGDKPGHIEQGQSYWYPPTR
;
A
#
# COMPACT_ATOMS: atom_id res chain seq x y z
N MET A 1 -6.97 -4.67 -16.67
CA MET A 1 -6.75 -3.26 -16.32
C MET A 1 -5.26 -2.97 -16.38
N GLN A 2 -4.84 -1.97 -17.14
CA GLN A 2 -3.44 -1.53 -17.16
C GLN A 2 -3.15 -0.87 -15.80
N MET A 3 -2.16 -1.35 -15.05
CA MET A 3 -1.78 -0.71 -13.79
C MET A 3 -1.20 0.66 -14.11
N HIS A 4 -1.93 1.72 -13.78
CA HIS A 4 -1.44 3.09 -13.94
C HIS A 4 -0.49 3.42 -12.80
N THR A 5 0.81 3.53 -13.11
CA THR A 5 1.86 3.90 -12.16
C THR A 5 2.59 5.18 -12.62
N PRO A 6 1.87 6.33 -12.69
CA PRO A 6 2.38 7.55 -13.28
C PRO A 6 3.67 8.08 -12.64
N LEU A 7 3.81 8.03 -11.32
CA LEU A 7 5.02 8.55 -10.65
C LEU A 7 6.20 7.58 -10.80
N LEU A 8 5.93 6.27 -10.76
CA LEU A 8 6.93 5.23 -11.00
C LEU A 8 7.43 5.27 -12.44
N ASP A 9 6.58 5.61 -13.41
CA ASP A 9 6.98 5.81 -14.79
C ASP A 9 7.95 7.00 -14.95
N LEU A 10 7.79 8.07 -14.16
CA LEU A 10 8.79 9.15 -14.09
C LEU A 10 10.13 8.65 -13.53
N GLU A 11 10.13 7.82 -12.47
CA GLU A 11 11.35 7.23 -11.93
C GLU A 11 12.02 6.26 -12.91
N ARG A 12 11.23 5.48 -13.65
CA ARG A 12 11.71 4.62 -14.74
C ARG A 12 12.35 5.45 -15.85
N ALA A 13 11.70 6.53 -16.28
CA ALA A 13 12.25 7.44 -17.29
C ALA A 13 13.59 8.05 -16.83
N LYS A 14 13.70 8.48 -15.58
CA LYS A 14 14.97 8.97 -15.01
C LYS A 14 16.06 7.89 -15.00
N LYS A 15 15.71 6.65 -14.64
CA LYS A 15 16.66 5.53 -14.63
C LYS A 15 17.15 5.19 -16.04
N LEU A 16 16.24 5.10 -17.01
CA LEU A 16 16.56 4.84 -18.42
C LEU A 16 17.41 5.98 -19.00
N ALA A 17 17.10 7.24 -18.71
CA ALA A 17 17.90 8.38 -19.17
C ALA A 17 19.34 8.38 -18.61
N LYS A 18 19.55 7.84 -17.40
CA LYS A 18 20.90 7.61 -16.85
C LYS A 18 21.64 6.51 -17.61
N GLN A 19 20.96 5.42 -17.95
CA GLN A 19 21.53 4.29 -18.71
C GLN A 19 21.83 4.69 -20.16
N ALA A 20 20.99 5.54 -20.76
CA ALA A 20 21.14 6.10 -22.09
C ALA A 20 22.41 6.97 -22.25
N LYS A 21 23.15 7.26 -21.18
CA LYS A 21 24.47 7.91 -21.29
C LYS A 21 25.45 7.09 -22.13
N HIS A 22 25.32 5.76 -22.14
CA HIS A 22 26.20 4.89 -22.93
C HIS A 22 25.87 4.91 -24.44
N SER A 23 24.59 4.93 -24.80
CA SER A 23 24.14 4.98 -26.19
C SER A 23 24.08 6.40 -26.76
N HIS A 24 23.92 7.41 -25.91
CA HIS A 24 23.86 8.84 -26.27
C HIS A 24 24.80 9.67 -25.38
N PRO A 25 26.12 9.49 -25.53
CA PRO A 25 27.11 10.19 -24.71
C PRO A 25 27.09 11.71 -24.94
N ASP A 26 26.83 12.14 -26.16
CA ASP A 26 26.86 13.56 -26.57
C ASP A 26 25.63 14.36 -26.13
N LEU A 27 24.57 13.69 -25.68
CA LEU A 27 23.37 14.35 -25.19
C LEU A 27 23.55 14.81 -23.75
N THR A 28 22.90 15.91 -23.39
CA THR A 28 22.69 16.28 -22.00
C THR A 28 21.73 15.30 -21.31
N HIS A 29 21.68 15.29 -19.98
CA HIS A 29 20.71 14.47 -19.25
C HIS A 29 19.25 14.84 -19.59
N ALA A 30 18.97 16.14 -19.80
CA ALA A 30 17.63 16.61 -20.19
C ALA A 30 17.23 16.07 -21.57
N GLN A 31 18.13 16.12 -22.55
CA GLN A 31 17.89 15.54 -23.87
C GLN A 31 17.72 14.02 -23.82
N ARG A 32 18.46 13.32 -22.96
CA ARG A 32 18.28 11.87 -22.73
C ARG A 32 16.92 11.54 -22.10
N LEU A 33 16.41 12.39 -21.21
CA LEU A 33 15.04 12.25 -20.69
C LEU A 33 14.00 12.37 -21.81
N ASP A 34 14.18 13.32 -22.75
CA ASP A 34 13.27 13.49 -23.88
C ASP A 34 13.31 12.32 -24.87
N VAL A 35 14.51 11.80 -25.16
CA VAL A 35 14.70 10.57 -25.95
C VAL A 35 13.97 9.40 -25.28
N THR A 36 14.23 9.18 -23.99
CA THR A 36 13.60 8.11 -23.21
C THR A 36 12.07 8.23 -23.19
N ALA A 37 11.54 9.45 -23.02
CA ALA A 37 10.10 9.70 -22.99
C ALA A 37 9.42 9.33 -24.32
N ARG A 38 10.08 9.61 -25.46
CA ARG A 38 9.60 9.20 -26.80
C ARG A 38 9.63 7.70 -26.99
N GLU A 39 10.77 7.08 -26.68
CA GLU A 39 11.02 5.66 -26.99
C GLU A 39 10.23 4.71 -26.09
N HIS A 40 10.06 5.03 -24.81
CA HIS A 40 9.51 4.10 -23.83
C HIS A 40 8.10 4.46 -23.34
N PHE A 41 7.68 5.72 -23.49
CA PHE A 41 6.40 6.20 -22.93
C PHE A 41 5.47 6.84 -23.96
N ALA A 42 5.86 6.84 -25.24
CA ALA A 42 5.08 7.34 -26.37
C ALA A 42 4.59 8.80 -26.20
N VAL A 43 5.43 9.67 -25.63
CA VAL A 43 5.16 11.11 -25.50
C VAL A 43 6.29 11.95 -26.09
N ARG A 44 6.03 13.19 -26.49
CA ARG A 44 6.99 14.00 -27.28
C ARG A 44 8.28 14.35 -26.54
N HIS A 45 8.20 14.57 -25.22
CA HIS A 45 9.31 14.97 -24.37
C HIS A 45 8.97 14.71 -22.89
N TYR A 46 9.97 14.77 -22.02
CA TYR A 46 9.82 14.42 -20.60
C TYR A 46 8.85 15.34 -19.85
N HIS A 47 8.77 16.62 -20.23
CA HIS A 47 7.78 17.54 -19.65
C HIS A 47 6.32 17.06 -19.91
N GLU A 48 6.03 16.44 -21.05
CA GLU A 48 4.71 15.90 -21.35
C GLU A 48 4.41 14.67 -20.48
N LEU A 49 5.40 13.80 -20.28
CA LEU A 49 5.29 12.67 -19.35
C LEU A 49 4.97 13.16 -17.93
N ARG A 50 5.68 14.19 -17.46
CA ARG A 50 5.46 14.80 -16.14
C ARG A 50 4.06 15.38 -16.02
N LYS A 51 3.58 16.09 -17.05
CA LYS A 51 2.22 16.64 -17.05
C LYS A 51 1.18 15.52 -16.98
N ARG A 52 1.30 14.49 -17.82
CA ARG A 52 0.40 13.33 -17.82
C ARG A 52 0.39 12.62 -16.46
N ALA A 53 1.56 12.48 -15.83
CA ALA A 53 1.67 11.89 -14.50
C ALA A 53 0.95 12.74 -13.44
N SER A 54 1.17 14.05 -13.45
CA SER A 54 0.48 14.99 -12.56
C SER A 54 -1.05 14.94 -12.74
N ASP A 55 -1.53 14.94 -13.98
CA ASP A 55 -2.96 14.90 -14.30
C ASP A 55 -3.60 13.57 -13.84
N ALA A 56 -2.90 12.45 -14.05
CA ALA A 56 -3.33 11.13 -13.60
C ALA A 56 -3.40 11.03 -12.06
N VAL A 57 -2.40 11.59 -11.36
CA VAL A 57 -2.39 11.65 -9.89
C VAL A 57 -3.51 12.54 -9.37
N ALA A 58 -3.72 13.72 -9.98
CA ALA A 58 -4.79 14.63 -9.61
C ALA A 58 -6.19 14.02 -9.80
N ALA A 59 -6.39 13.22 -10.85
CA ALA A 59 -7.65 12.51 -11.10
C ALA A 59 -8.00 11.49 -10.00
N LEU A 60 -7.03 11.05 -9.20
CA LEU A 60 -7.23 10.17 -8.05
C LEU A 60 -7.59 10.93 -6.76
N CYS A 61 -7.57 12.27 -6.79
CA CYS A 61 -7.84 13.11 -5.63
C CYS A 61 -9.26 13.68 -5.68
N ALA A 62 -10.08 13.32 -4.71
CA ALA A 62 -11.45 13.85 -4.56
C ALA A 62 -11.53 14.82 -3.38
N GLY A 63 -12.19 15.96 -3.57
CA GLY A 63 -12.37 16.98 -2.53
C GLY A 63 -13.32 16.52 -1.42
N SER A 64 -13.03 16.93 -0.18
CA SER A 64 -13.91 16.70 0.99
C SER A 64 -14.77 17.90 1.37
N GLY A 65 -14.79 18.97 0.57
CA GLY A 65 -15.54 20.21 0.83
C GLY A 65 -14.90 21.15 1.85
N SER A 66 -13.76 20.76 2.45
CA SER A 66 -13.05 21.48 3.53
C SER A 66 -11.71 22.08 3.10
N GLY A 67 -11.50 22.34 1.80
CA GLY A 67 -10.20 22.76 1.25
C GLY A 67 -9.13 21.66 1.22
N THR A 68 -9.49 20.42 1.57
CA THR A 68 -8.62 19.24 1.46
C THR A 68 -9.15 18.25 0.44
N VAL A 69 -8.25 17.44 -0.09
CA VAL A 69 -8.55 16.34 -1.01
C VAL A 69 -8.02 15.04 -0.44
N THR A 70 -8.65 13.92 -0.79
CA THR A 70 -8.18 12.57 -0.42
C THR A 70 -7.79 11.79 -1.68
N CYS A 71 -6.58 11.24 -1.71
CA CYS A 71 -6.14 10.35 -2.78
C CYS A 71 -6.72 8.95 -2.62
N SER A 72 -7.42 8.44 -3.64
CA SER A 72 -8.01 7.09 -3.63
C SER A 72 -6.98 5.96 -3.67
N LEU A 73 -5.76 6.21 -4.17
CA LEU A 73 -4.68 5.21 -4.21
C LEU A 73 -3.97 5.05 -2.86
N CYS A 74 -3.50 6.16 -2.27
CA CYS A 74 -2.65 6.11 -1.07
C CYS A 74 -3.40 6.45 0.23
N GLY A 75 -4.65 6.90 0.12
CA GLY A 75 -5.53 7.24 1.25
C GLY A 75 -5.13 8.50 2.01
N LEU A 76 -4.16 9.28 1.53
CA LEU A 76 -3.75 10.51 2.21
C LEU A 76 -4.77 11.63 1.95
N GLN A 77 -5.23 12.25 3.02
CA GLN A 77 -5.93 13.53 2.98
C GLN A 77 -4.90 14.65 3.13
N PHE A 78 -4.92 15.64 2.24
CA PHE A 78 -3.95 16.73 2.21
C PHE A 78 -4.57 18.00 1.61
N ALA A 79 -3.97 19.16 1.89
CA ALA A 79 -4.32 20.44 1.29
C ALA A 79 -3.56 20.63 -0.03
N PRO A 80 -4.23 20.65 -1.19
CA PRO A 80 -3.56 20.73 -2.49
C PRO A 80 -2.83 22.07 -2.70
N ASP A 81 -3.24 23.13 -2.00
CA ASP A 81 -2.62 24.45 -2.10
C ASP A 81 -1.31 24.57 -1.32
N LEU A 82 -1.07 23.69 -0.34
CA LEU A 82 0.17 23.66 0.44
C LEU A 82 1.25 22.82 -0.24
N ALA A 83 2.43 23.40 -0.46
CA ALA A 83 3.51 22.73 -1.19
C ALA A 83 4.07 21.51 -0.44
N GLU A 84 4.19 21.59 0.88
CA GLU A 84 4.65 20.51 1.75
C GLU A 84 3.72 19.29 1.72
N ASP A 85 2.41 19.53 1.65
CA ASP A 85 1.37 18.52 1.53
C ASP A 85 1.42 17.84 0.18
N ARG A 86 1.61 18.60 -0.91
CA ARG A 86 1.82 18.02 -2.25
C ARG A 86 3.06 17.12 -2.30
N ILE A 87 4.17 17.54 -1.70
CA ILE A 87 5.41 16.74 -1.63
C ILE A 87 5.18 15.45 -0.83
N SER A 88 4.50 15.57 0.32
CA SER A 88 4.18 14.42 1.17
C SER A 88 3.26 13.43 0.45
N HIS A 89 2.28 13.95 -0.30
CA HIS A 89 1.41 13.16 -1.15
C HIS A 89 2.20 12.45 -2.25
N GLU A 90 2.99 13.14 -3.07
CA GLU A 90 3.78 12.52 -4.14
C GLU A 90 4.70 11.40 -3.61
N LYS A 91 5.38 11.64 -2.49
CA LYS A 91 6.25 10.63 -1.86
C LYS A 91 5.47 9.39 -1.43
N ARG A 92 4.32 9.59 -0.76
CA ARG A 92 3.48 8.48 -0.31
C ARG A 92 2.83 7.76 -1.51
N HIS A 93 2.38 8.50 -2.51
CA HIS A 93 1.76 7.96 -3.73
C HIS A 93 2.73 7.06 -4.48
N LEU A 94 3.97 7.51 -4.69
CA LEU A 94 5.03 6.71 -5.29
C LEU A 94 5.28 5.41 -4.52
N ALA A 95 5.33 5.46 -3.18
CA ALA A 95 5.50 4.24 -2.36
C ALA A 95 4.33 3.24 -2.55
N PHE A 96 3.11 3.73 -2.75
CA PHE A 96 1.95 2.88 -3.05
C PHE A 96 2.01 2.32 -4.47
N GLU A 97 2.43 3.08 -5.48
CA GLU A 97 2.65 2.54 -6.83
C GLU A 97 3.73 1.45 -6.83
N GLU A 98 4.85 1.65 -6.12
CA GLU A 98 5.88 0.63 -5.95
C GLU A 98 5.34 -0.64 -5.27
N ALA A 99 4.55 -0.47 -4.21
CA ALA A 99 3.93 -1.59 -3.50
C ALA A 99 2.93 -2.33 -4.40
N LEU A 100 2.12 -1.62 -5.19
CA LEU A 100 1.17 -2.23 -6.13
C LEU A 100 1.90 -3.10 -7.16
N VAL A 101 2.99 -2.61 -7.75
CA VAL A 101 3.77 -3.38 -8.73
C VAL A 101 4.42 -4.61 -8.10
N ALA A 102 4.95 -4.48 -6.88
CA ALA A 102 5.67 -5.57 -6.24
C ALA A 102 4.75 -6.65 -5.64
N LEU A 103 3.60 -6.23 -5.08
CA LEU A 103 2.68 -7.12 -4.37
C LEU A 103 1.50 -7.59 -5.24
N GLY A 104 1.25 -6.94 -6.38
CA GLY A 104 0.11 -7.20 -7.26
C GLY A 104 -1.24 -6.73 -6.70
N ARG A 105 -1.25 -6.18 -5.48
CA ARG A 105 -2.44 -5.60 -4.82
C ARG A 105 -2.04 -4.49 -3.86
N LEU A 106 -2.99 -3.65 -3.52
CA LEU A 106 -2.87 -2.69 -2.42
C LEU A 106 -3.69 -3.14 -1.20
N PRO A 107 -3.36 -2.62 -0.01
CA PRO A 107 -4.23 -2.76 1.15
C PRO A 107 -5.59 -2.10 0.88
N ALA A 108 -6.67 -2.70 1.40
CA ALA A 108 -8.01 -2.15 1.29
C ALA A 108 -8.11 -0.72 1.88
N ALA A 109 -9.03 0.08 1.35
CA ALA A 109 -9.29 1.43 1.82
C ALA A 109 -9.85 1.45 3.25
N TYR A 110 -9.90 2.63 3.91
CA TYR A 110 -10.41 2.73 5.28
C TYR A 110 -11.81 2.11 5.44
N ASN A 111 -12.78 2.51 4.62
CA ASN A 111 -14.14 2.02 4.72
C ASN A 111 -14.24 0.50 4.49
N GLU A 112 -13.49 -0.02 3.52
CA GLU A 112 -13.45 -1.47 3.23
C GLU A 112 -12.84 -2.26 4.39
N ARG A 113 -11.76 -1.75 5.00
CA ARG A 113 -11.14 -2.36 6.19
C ARG A 113 -12.10 -2.33 7.38
N GLU A 114 -12.75 -1.21 7.65
CA GLU A 114 -13.73 -1.13 8.74
C GLU A 114 -14.91 -2.08 8.50
N GLN A 115 -15.38 -2.20 7.26
CA GLN A 115 -16.42 -3.14 6.89
C GLN A 115 -15.96 -4.59 7.08
N ALA A 116 -14.79 -4.98 6.57
CA ALA A 116 -14.25 -6.33 6.74
C ALA A 116 -14.12 -6.73 8.22
N LYS A 117 -13.70 -5.80 9.09
CA LYS A 117 -13.63 -6.07 10.53
C LYS A 117 -15.00 -6.21 11.19
N ARG A 118 -16.02 -5.49 10.72
CA ARG A 118 -17.41 -5.64 11.19
C ARG A 118 -18.00 -6.96 10.73
N ASP A 119 -17.87 -7.27 9.44
CA ASP A 119 -18.30 -8.54 8.86
C ASP A 119 -17.64 -9.72 9.59
N GLY A 120 -16.33 -9.64 9.82
CA GLY A 120 -15.58 -10.70 10.51
C GLY A 120 -16.04 -10.91 11.94
N ARG A 121 -16.36 -9.82 12.67
CA ARG A 121 -16.95 -9.93 14.02
C ARG A 121 -18.33 -10.59 13.98
N GLN A 122 -19.20 -10.17 13.06
CA GLN A 122 -20.51 -10.79 12.91
C GLN A 122 -20.40 -12.28 12.58
N MET A 123 -19.47 -12.65 11.69
CA MET A 123 -19.21 -14.06 11.35
C MET A 123 -18.71 -14.88 12.54
N ILE A 124 -17.90 -14.29 13.43
CA ILE A 124 -17.46 -14.94 14.67
C ILE A 124 -18.64 -15.14 15.61
N ASP A 125 -19.47 -14.11 15.79
CA ASP A 125 -20.60 -14.14 16.72
C ASP A 125 -21.69 -15.14 16.27
N ASP A 126 -21.86 -15.31 14.96
CA ASP A 126 -22.84 -16.22 14.36
C ASP A 126 -22.28 -17.63 14.06
N ALA A 127 -21.00 -17.89 14.33
CA ALA A 127 -20.34 -19.14 13.95
C ALA A 127 -20.91 -20.36 14.68
N ASN A 128 -21.22 -21.42 13.93
CA ASN A 128 -21.69 -22.70 14.46
C ASN A 128 -20.65 -23.82 14.30
N SER A 129 -19.48 -23.51 13.73
CA SER A 129 -18.38 -24.43 13.50
C SER A 129 -17.01 -23.75 13.65
N ALA A 130 -15.96 -24.55 13.83
CA ALA A 130 -14.58 -24.06 13.90
C ALA A 130 -14.13 -23.44 12.57
N GLU A 131 -14.61 -23.94 11.44
CA GLU A 131 -14.30 -23.44 10.11
C GLU A 131 -14.93 -22.06 9.87
N GLU A 132 -16.18 -21.86 10.28
CA GLU A 132 -16.88 -20.58 10.19
C GLU A 132 -16.24 -19.51 11.10
N GLU A 133 -15.93 -19.88 12.35
CA GLU A 133 -15.26 -18.96 13.28
C GLU A 133 -13.87 -18.58 12.74
N LEU A 134 -13.11 -19.54 12.21
CA LEU A 134 -11.82 -19.25 11.57
C LEU A 134 -11.95 -18.30 10.39
N ALA A 135 -12.96 -18.49 9.53
CA ALA A 135 -13.22 -17.60 8.39
C ALA A 135 -13.56 -16.17 8.86
N GLY A 136 -14.34 -16.03 9.94
CA GLY A 136 -14.64 -14.74 10.56
C GLY A 136 -13.39 -14.06 11.15
N VAL A 137 -12.55 -14.82 11.84
CA VAL A 137 -11.25 -14.36 12.35
C VAL A 137 -10.33 -13.92 11.22
N GLU A 138 -10.24 -14.67 10.12
CA GLU A 138 -9.42 -14.32 8.96
C GLU A 138 -9.89 -13.03 8.29
N ARG A 139 -11.21 -12.83 8.18
CA ARG A 139 -11.80 -11.58 7.68
C ARG A 139 -11.43 -10.39 8.58
N LEU A 140 -11.51 -10.56 9.89
CA LEU A 140 -11.10 -9.55 10.88
C LEU A 140 -9.61 -9.23 10.76
N LEU A 141 -8.77 -10.27 10.70
CA LEU A 141 -7.31 -10.16 10.55
C LEU A 141 -6.92 -9.47 9.25
N GLN A 142 -7.62 -9.72 8.14
CA GLN A 142 -7.35 -9.06 6.86
C GLN A 142 -7.49 -7.54 6.98
N GLY A 143 -8.51 -7.06 7.71
CA GLY A 143 -8.69 -5.63 7.97
C GLY A 143 -7.55 -5.02 8.80
N TRP A 144 -7.03 -5.74 9.81
CA TRP A 144 -5.87 -5.30 10.57
C TRP A 144 -4.56 -5.38 9.78
N PHE A 145 -4.36 -6.44 9.01
CA PHE A 145 -3.22 -6.64 8.12
C PHE A 145 -3.13 -5.49 7.11
N ASP A 146 -4.23 -5.17 6.42
CA ASP A 146 -4.24 -4.09 5.43
C ASP A 146 -4.02 -2.71 6.08
N ARG A 147 -4.48 -2.53 7.33
CA ARG A 147 -4.15 -1.32 8.10
C ARG A 147 -2.66 -1.23 8.41
N SER A 148 -2.07 -2.32 8.92
CA SER A 148 -0.64 -2.42 9.22
C SER A 148 0.23 -2.22 7.97
N LEU A 149 -0.10 -2.91 6.87
CA LEU A 149 0.61 -2.80 5.61
C LEU A 149 0.50 -1.41 5.00
N SER A 150 -0.67 -0.76 5.07
CA SER A 150 -0.85 0.63 4.60
C SER A 150 0.04 1.62 5.36
N ALA A 151 0.18 1.44 6.69
CA ALA A 151 1.12 2.23 7.49
C ALA A 151 2.57 1.93 7.11
N ALA A 152 2.91 0.66 6.87
CA ALA A 152 4.25 0.26 6.44
C ALA A 152 4.65 0.82 5.07
N ILE A 153 3.71 0.91 4.14
CA ILE A 153 3.94 1.52 2.83
C ILE A 153 4.20 3.01 3.01
N GLY A 154 3.34 3.70 3.76
CA GLY A 154 3.52 5.11 4.08
C GLY A 154 4.80 5.43 4.85
N GLY A 155 5.24 4.53 5.72
CA GLY A 155 6.47 4.63 6.49
C GLY A 155 7.74 4.16 5.76
N GLY A 156 7.62 3.63 4.54
CA GLY A 156 8.77 3.21 3.73
C GLY A 156 9.45 1.90 4.17
N TYR A 157 8.80 1.09 5.01
CA TYR A 157 9.36 -0.18 5.50
C TYR A 157 8.56 -1.42 5.08
N TRP A 158 7.58 -1.27 4.19
CA TRP A 158 6.69 -2.33 3.71
C TRP A 158 7.41 -3.54 3.10
N LYS A 159 8.59 -3.38 2.52
CA LYS A 159 9.39 -4.50 1.98
C LYS A 159 9.83 -5.51 3.05
N ARG A 160 9.75 -5.14 4.33
CA ARG A 160 10.01 -6.00 5.49
C ARG A 160 8.73 -6.43 6.21
N HIS A 161 7.56 -5.90 5.80
CA HIS A 161 6.31 -6.24 6.46
C HIS A 161 6.04 -7.75 6.33
N PRO A 162 5.65 -8.44 7.41
CA PRO A 162 5.38 -9.86 7.36
C PRO A 162 4.29 -10.19 6.34
N ALA A 163 4.36 -11.37 5.75
CA ALA A 163 3.24 -11.92 4.98
C ALA A 163 2.04 -12.19 5.91
N PHE A 164 0.84 -12.32 5.34
CA PHE A 164 -0.40 -12.43 6.11
C PHE A 164 -0.36 -13.52 7.19
N GLY A 165 0.08 -14.74 6.85
CA GLY A 165 0.11 -15.84 7.82
C GLY A 165 1.08 -15.60 8.98
N GLU A 166 2.23 -14.98 8.71
CA GLU A 166 3.16 -14.60 9.77
C GLU A 166 2.61 -13.46 10.63
N TYR A 167 1.98 -12.47 10.01
CA TYR A 167 1.29 -11.41 10.74
C TYR A 167 0.20 -11.96 11.66
N ALA A 168 -0.63 -12.90 11.17
CA ALA A 168 -1.69 -13.54 11.94
C ALA A 168 -1.14 -14.23 13.21
N ALA A 169 -0.01 -14.94 13.10
CA ALA A 169 0.69 -15.54 14.23
C ALA A 169 1.16 -14.50 15.26
N MET A 170 1.61 -13.32 14.80
CA MET A 170 2.10 -12.24 15.68
C MET A 170 0.97 -11.52 16.44
N VAL A 171 -0.21 -11.40 15.83
CA VAL A 171 -1.40 -10.78 16.46
C VAL A 171 -2.33 -11.80 17.11
N HIS A 172 -1.92 -13.07 17.26
CA HIS A 172 -2.75 -14.12 17.88
C HIS A 172 -3.35 -13.67 19.22
N HIS A 173 -2.59 -12.93 20.03
CA HIS A 173 -3.05 -12.39 21.31
C HIS A 173 -4.31 -11.51 21.22
N LEU A 174 -4.58 -10.86 20.08
CA LEU A 174 -5.78 -10.05 19.85
C LEU A 174 -7.01 -10.88 19.47
N VAL A 175 -6.80 -11.98 18.75
CA VAL A 175 -7.91 -12.83 18.28
C VAL A 175 -8.20 -14.00 19.19
N ARG A 176 -7.25 -14.39 20.05
CA ARG A 176 -7.41 -15.48 21.02
C ARG A 176 -8.69 -15.40 21.86
N PRO A 177 -9.16 -14.23 22.34
CA PRO A 177 -10.43 -14.13 23.06
C PRO A 177 -11.67 -14.48 22.21
N HIS A 178 -11.54 -14.48 20.89
CA HIS A 178 -12.60 -14.75 19.92
C HIS A 178 -12.53 -16.16 19.31
N LEU A 179 -11.55 -16.99 19.72
CA LEU A 179 -11.33 -18.33 19.19
C LEU A 179 -11.92 -19.38 20.16
N ASN A 180 -13.26 -19.51 20.19
CA ASN A 180 -13.94 -20.47 21.05
C ASN A 180 -13.97 -21.87 20.44
N LEU A 181 -14.13 -21.97 19.12
CA LEU A 181 -14.25 -23.22 18.36
C LEU A 181 -12.99 -23.53 17.56
N ALA A 182 -12.33 -22.50 17.03
CA ALA A 182 -11.30 -22.58 15.99
C ALA A 182 -9.87 -22.50 16.52
N LYS A 183 -9.64 -22.50 17.83
CA LYS A 183 -8.30 -22.31 18.42
C LYS A 183 -7.25 -23.27 17.85
N GLU A 184 -7.54 -24.56 17.79
CA GLU A 184 -6.60 -25.56 17.28
C GLU A 184 -6.39 -25.41 15.76
N LEU A 185 -7.44 -25.09 14.99
CA LEU A 185 -7.32 -24.82 13.55
C LEU A 185 -6.45 -23.59 13.28
N PHE A 186 -6.64 -22.53 14.07
CA PHE A 186 -5.85 -21.31 13.98
C PHE A 186 -4.37 -21.60 14.23
N LEU A 187 -4.05 -22.29 15.33
CA LEU A 187 -2.68 -22.64 15.69
C LEU A 187 -2.04 -23.60 14.68
N ALA A 188 -2.79 -24.55 14.13
CA ALA A 188 -2.30 -25.43 13.07
C ALA A 188 -1.99 -24.66 11.77
N LYS A 189 -2.79 -23.65 11.44
CA LYS A 189 -2.67 -22.87 10.19
C LYS A 189 -1.59 -21.78 10.28
N TYR A 190 -1.56 -21.04 11.38
CA TYR A 190 -0.72 -19.84 11.53
C TYR A 190 0.36 -19.99 12.60
N GLY A 191 0.13 -20.80 13.62
CA GLY A 191 0.97 -20.86 14.81
C GLY A 191 0.80 -19.64 15.73
N ASP A 192 1.76 -19.45 16.63
CA ASP A 192 1.81 -18.34 17.58
C ASP A 192 3.22 -17.75 17.63
N LYS A 193 3.34 -16.43 17.46
CA LYS A 193 4.61 -15.69 17.46
C LYS A 193 4.51 -14.46 18.39
N PRO A 194 4.44 -14.67 19.72
CA PRO A 194 4.30 -13.57 20.67
C PRO A 194 5.54 -12.65 20.68
N GLY A 195 5.35 -11.40 21.13
CA GLY A 195 6.44 -10.44 21.33
C GLY A 195 6.91 -9.68 20.09
N HIS A 196 6.43 -10.05 18.89
CA HIS A 196 6.74 -9.31 17.65
C HIS A 196 5.84 -8.09 17.42
N ILE A 197 4.65 -8.08 18.00
CA ILE A 197 3.75 -6.93 18.07
C ILE A 197 3.33 -6.79 19.53
N GLU A 198 3.42 -5.57 20.06
CA GLU A 198 3.11 -5.26 21.45
C GLU A 198 1.66 -5.65 21.79
N GLN A 199 1.44 -6.06 23.03
CA GLN A 199 0.13 -6.48 23.51
C GLN A 199 -0.91 -5.36 23.32
N GLY A 200 -2.03 -5.69 22.68
CA GLY A 200 -3.10 -4.72 22.38
C GLY A 200 -2.86 -3.92 21.09
N GLN A 201 -1.69 -4.08 20.45
CA GLN A 201 -1.35 -3.43 19.19
C GLN A 201 -1.54 -4.38 18.01
N SER A 202 -1.81 -3.80 16.84
CA SER A 202 -1.96 -4.53 15.57
C SER A 202 -1.13 -3.92 14.43
N TYR A 203 -0.40 -2.84 14.69
CA TYR A 203 0.57 -2.33 13.73
C TYR A 203 1.88 -3.09 13.92
N TRP A 204 2.37 -3.68 12.83
CA TRP A 204 3.70 -4.24 12.81
C TRP A 204 4.71 -3.14 12.46
N TYR A 205 5.77 -3.05 13.25
CA TYR A 205 6.93 -2.22 12.96
C TYR A 205 8.17 -3.10 12.81
N PRO A 206 9.12 -2.69 11.96
CA PRO A 206 10.40 -3.37 11.89
C PRO A 206 11.08 -3.37 13.26
N PRO A 207 11.62 -4.51 13.74
CA PRO A 207 12.44 -4.52 14.93
C PRO A 207 13.59 -3.52 14.81
N THR A 208 13.77 -2.69 15.84
CA THR A 208 14.97 -1.88 16.01
C THR A 208 16.15 -2.83 16.16
N ARG A 209 17.16 -2.68 15.29
CA ARG A 209 18.41 -3.42 15.42
C ARG A 209 19.15 -2.99 16.68
#